data_AF-A0A1F0PPM7-F1
#
_entry.id   AF-A0A1F0PPM7-F1
#
_cell.length_a   1.000
_cell.length_b   1.000
_cell.length_c   1.000
_cell.angle_alpha   90.00
_cell.angle_beta   90.00
_cell.angle_gamma   90.00
#
_symmetry.space_group_name_H-M   'P 1'
#
loop_
_entity.id
_entity.type
_entity.pdbx_description
1 polymer ?
#
loop_
_entity_poly.entity_id
_entity_poly.type
_entity_poly.pdbx_seq_one_letter_code
_entity_poly.pdbx_strand_id
1 'polypeptide(L)'
;MSITRQARTLYSDFVEYKELDRAPLTSIHPGILIAFDSTALASLYNYPTHISDEILRAYSQLRGHAFLPHQALKEFWAALDGASPVPAAADRVRSALASFKETLPEERNSPWSALRSVTHQLDHSIAQIMRILEPTTDTGSINMARREDDTILPRLNRIFTGHVGAVPSPERHEQQCREALAQGHPLLANASFDADFALWNQCVAEATTRVKGTDCVFVTGGVRDTWLRNGQQVRAASGGEHVRQLANRQLLREYTKATGGGVFRIYTVEEILRLASNQYGVTVSDATYSAIRAEQPVAV
;
A
#
# COMPACT_ATOMS: atom_id res chain seq x y z
N MET A 1 39.02 13.07 -32.62
CA MET A 1 37.85 12.54 -31.88
C MET A 1 37.74 13.31 -30.57
N SER A 2 36.78 14.23 -30.47
CA SER A 2 36.61 15.06 -29.28
C SER A 2 35.80 14.28 -28.25
N ILE A 3 36.45 13.83 -27.16
CA ILE A 3 35.76 13.30 -25.99
C ILE A 3 35.15 14.52 -25.30
N THR A 4 33.88 14.81 -25.57
CA THR A 4 33.11 15.74 -24.76
C THR A 4 33.07 15.21 -23.33
N ARG A 5 33.96 15.72 -22.47
CA ARG A 5 33.84 15.57 -21.02
C ARG A 5 32.48 16.14 -20.65
N GLN A 6 31.51 15.28 -20.37
CA GLN A 6 30.30 15.70 -19.68
C GLN A 6 30.72 16.41 -18.40
N ALA A 7 30.27 17.66 -18.23
CA ALA A 7 30.58 18.45 -17.06
C ALA A 7 30.02 17.74 -15.82
N ARG A 8 30.93 17.20 -15.00
CA ARG A 8 30.56 16.63 -13.70
C ARG A 8 30.12 17.77 -12.79
N THR A 9 28.92 17.64 -12.23
CA THR A 9 28.35 18.56 -11.22
C THR A 9 28.50 17.94 -9.83
N LEU A 10 28.26 18.75 -8.79
CA LEU A 10 28.21 18.28 -7.39
C LEU A 10 27.29 17.05 -7.18
N TYR A 11 26.31 16.86 -8.06
CA TYR A 11 25.31 15.79 -7.95
C TYR A 11 25.49 14.66 -8.97
N SER A 12 26.55 14.66 -9.77
CA SER A 12 26.71 13.69 -10.87
C SER A 12 26.76 12.23 -10.41
N ASP A 13 27.25 11.98 -9.19
CA ASP A 13 27.31 10.64 -8.58
C ASP A 13 26.43 10.53 -7.31
N PHE A 14 25.58 11.54 -7.05
CA PHE A 14 24.82 11.75 -5.81
C PHE A 14 23.35 12.11 -6.10
N VAL A 15 22.72 11.36 -7.00
CA VAL A 15 21.35 11.63 -7.47
C VAL A 15 20.31 11.60 -6.35
N GLU A 16 20.54 10.79 -5.33
CA GLU A 16 19.71 10.66 -4.13
C GLU A 16 19.61 11.96 -3.31
N TYR A 17 20.49 12.93 -3.54
CA TYR A 17 20.46 14.26 -2.92
C TYR A 17 19.77 15.32 -3.78
N LYS A 18 19.37 15.00 -5.01
CA LYS A 18 18.55 15.88 -5.85
C LYS A 18 17.06 15.86 -5.46
N GLU A 19 16.67 14.94 -4.58
CA GLU A 19 15.31 14.81 -4.05
C GLU A 19 14.23 14.72 -5.15
N LEU A 20 14.53 14.03 -6.26
CA LEU A 20 13.66 13.90 -7.44
C LEU A 20 12.31 13.24 -7.12
N ASP A 21 12.24 12.51 -6.01
CA ASP A 21 11.04 11.85 -5.50
C ASP A 21 10.12 12.79 -4.71
N ARG A 22 10.59 14.00 -4.32
CA ARG A 22 9.76 15.03 -3.65
C ARG A 22 8.77 15.70 -4.60
N ALA A 23 9.09 15.82 -5.88
CA ALA A 23 8.20 16.46 -6.84
C ALA A 23 7.05 15.50 -7.19
N PRO A 24 5.77 15.91 -7.08
CA PRO A 24 4.65 15.06 -7.45
C PRO A 24 4.65 14.84 -8.96
N LEU A 25 4.27 13.63 -9.36
CA LEU A 25 3.98 13.37 -10.76
C LEU A 25 2.70 14.15 -11.11
N THR A 26 2.76 14.84 -12.23
CA THR A 26 1.61 15.58 -12.77
C THR A 26 0.79 14.76 -13.75
N SER A 27 1.39 13.69 -14.31
CA SER A 27 0.74 12.76 -15.23
C SER A 27 1.49 11.43 -15.29
N ILE A 28 0.81 10.41 -15.81
CA ILE A 28 1.27 9.06 -16.06
C ILE A 28 1.54 8.94 -17.56
N HIS A 29 2.81 8.73 -17.92
CA HIS A 29 3.28 8.61 -19.30
C HIS A 29 3.88 7.21 -19.54
N PRO A 30 4.15 6.81 -20.81
CA PRO A 30 4.68 5.47 -21.14
C PRO A 30 5.98 5.06 -20.43
N GLY A 31 6.72 6.04 -19.90
CA GLY A 31 7.94 5.82 -19.11
C GLY A 31 7.69 5.61 -17.61
N ILE A 32 6.45 5.36 -17.17
CA ILE A 32 6.10 5.08 -15.79
C ILE A 32 5.62 3.64 -15.63
N LEU A 33 6.19 2.96 -14.65
CA LEU A 33 5.76 1.69 -14.06
C LEU A 33 4.98 1.98 -12.77
N ILE A 34 3.79 1.39 -12.61
CA ILE A 34 3.00 1.50 -11.38
C ILE A 34 2.96 0.12 -10.72
N ALA A 35 3.79 -0.08 -9.71
CA ALA A 35 3.89 -1.33 -8.97
C ALA A 35 2.91 -1.32 -7.78
N PHE A 36 2.05 -2.33 -7.66
CA PHE A 36 1.08 -2.41 -6.57
C PHE A 36 1.56 -3.34 -5.45
N ASP A 37 1.52 -2.84 -4.22
CA ASP A 37 1.74 -3.60 -2.99
C ASP A 37 0.52 -4.46 -2.64
N SER A 38 0.74 -5.51 -1.84
CA SER A 38 -0.31 -6.38 -1.31
C SER A 38 -1.33 -5.58 -0.48
N THR A 39 -0.85 -4.67 0.37
CA THR A 39 -1.67 -3.83 1.26
C THR A 39 -2.63 -2.92 0.49
N ALA A 40 -2.22 -2.38 -0.66
CA ALA A 40 -3.04 -1.52 -1.52
C ALA A 40 -4.17 -2.27 -2.22
N LEU A 41 -4.05 -3.60 -2.36
CA LEU A 41 -5.05 -4.47 -2.96
C LEU A 41 -5.93 -5.14 -1.91
N ALA A 42 -5.34 -5.62 -0.81
CA ALA A 42 -6.06 -6.28 0.27
C ALA A 42 -7.04 -5.33 0.98
N SER A 43 -6.71 -4.04 1.10
CA SER A 43 -7.61 -3.03 1.68
C SER A 43 -8.94 -2.90 0.93
N LEU A 44 -9.01 -3.27 -0.35
CA LEU A 44 -10.26 -3.27 -1.12
C LEU A 44 -11.37 -4.14 -0.48
N TYR A 45 -10.99 -5.19 0.25
CA TYR A 45 -11.93 -6.06 0.95
C TYR A 45 -12.40 -5.49 2.29
N ASN A 46 -11.74 -4.43 2.77
CA ASN A 46 -12.11 -3.74 3.99
C ASN A 46 -13.11 -2.60 3.71
N TYR A 47 -13.17 -2.08 2.49
CA TYR A 47 -14.08 -0.99 2.15
C TYR A 47 -15.50 -1.46 1.80
N PRO A 48 -16.52 -0.60 1.99
CA PRO A 48 -17.83 -0.79 1.37
C PRO A 48 -17.73 -0.94 -0.15
N THR A 49 -18.61 -1.75 -0.75
CA THR A 49 -18.57 -2.09 -2.19
C THR A 49 -18.48 -0.86 -3.11
N HIS A 50 -19.23 0.21 -2.83
CA HIS A 50 -19.20 1.42 -3.65
C HIS A 50 -17.82 2.13 -3.63
N ILE A 51 -17.10 2.07 -2.52
CA ILE A 51 -15.75 2.63 -2.38
C ILE A 51 -14.74 1.76 -3.14
N SER A 52 -14.77 0.44 -2.92
CA SER A 52 -13.92 -0.50 -3.67
C SER A 52 -14.16 -0.40 -5.17
N ASP A 53 -15.42 -0.15 -5.59
CA ASP A 53 -15.79 0.08 -6.97
C ASP A 53 -15.15 1.32 -7.58
N GLU A 54 -15.14 2.44 -6.86
CA GLU A 54 -14.46 3.68 -7.26
C GLU A 54 -12.96 3.47 -7.42
N ILE A 55 -12.33 2.83 -6.43
CA ILE A 55 -10.88 2.54 -6.46
C ILE A 55 -10.54 1.64 -7.65
N LEU A 56 -11.28 0.56 -7.84
CA LEU A 56 -11.07 -0.37 -8.96
C LEU A 56 -11.34 0.28 -10.33
N ARG A 57 -12.26 1.25 -10.43
CA ARG A 57 -12.46 2.03 -11.66
C ARG A 57 -11.23 2.86 -12.00
N ALA A 58 -10.62 3.51 -11.00
CA ALA A 58 -9.39 4.26 -11.19
C ALA A 58 -8.21 3.34 -11.54
N TYR A 59 -8.02 2.22 -10.82
CA TYR A 59 -6.97 1.23 -11.13
C TYR A 59 -7.10 0.65 -12.53
N SER A 60 -8.34 0.50 -13.04
CA SER A 60 -8.57 0.03 -14.40
C SER A 60 -7.99 0.95 -15.48
N GLN A 61 -7.95 2.27 -15.24
CA GLN A 61 -7.30 3.22 -16.16
C GLN A 61 -5.77 3.09 -16.14
N LEU A 62 -5.20 2.52 -15.08
CA LEU A 62 -3.77 2.36 -14.89
C LEU A 62 -3.23 1.07 -15.51
N ARG A 63 -4.10 0.23 -16.07
CA ARG A 63 -3.75 -1.11 -16.59
C ARG A 63 -2.51 -1.13 -17.48
N GLY A 64 -2.36 -0.19 -18.40
CA GLY A 64 -1.21 -0.13 -19.32
C GLY A 64 0.14 0.18 -18.63
N HIS A 65 0.10 0.67 -17.40
CA HIS A 65 1.28 0.99 -16.58
C HIS A 65 1.44 0.06 -15.38
N ALA A 66 0.38 -0.69 -15.05
CA ALA A 66 0.29 -1.51 -13.86
C ALA A 66 1.30 -2.66 -13.90
N PHE A 67 1.77 -3.01 -12.71
CA PHE A 67 2.60 -4.18 -12.45
C PHE A 67 2.26 -4.70 -11.06
N LEU A 68 2.11 -6.01 -10.96
CA LEU A 68 1.92 -6.69 -9.69
C LEU A 68 3.13 -7.57 -9.42
N PRO A 69 4.05 -7.18 -8.51
CA PRO A 69 5.10 -8.05 -8.05
C PRO A 69 4.53 -9.41 -7.61
N HIS A 70 5.16 -10.51 -8.00
CA HIS A 70 4.79 -11.86 -7.56
C HIS A 70 4.77 -11.98 -6.04
N GLN A 71 5.71 -11.33 -5.35
CA GLN A 71 5.75 -11.35 -3.88
C GLN A 71 4.54 -10.61 -3.28
N ALA A 72 4.10 -9.50 -3.89
CA ALA A 72 2.89 -8.78 -3.47
C ALA A 72 1.64 -9.64 -3.70
N LEU A 73 1.58 -10.41 -4.79
CA LEU A 73 0.50 -11.36 -5.04
C LEU A 73 0.47 -12.47 -3.98
N LYS A 74 1.64 -13.01 -3.59
CA LYS A 74 1.74 -14.02 -2.53
C LYS A 74 1.25 -13.48 -1.19
N GLU A 75 1.67 -12.28 -0.83
CA GLU A 75 1.23 -11.59 0.39
C GLU A 75 -0.25 -11.24 0.35
N PHE A 76 -0.79 -10.84 -0.81
CA PHE A 76 -2.21 -10.60 -1.00
C PHE A 76 -3.05 -11.84 -0.66
N TRP A 77 -2.65 -13.01 -1.17
CA TRP A 77 -3.34 -14.26 -0.82
C TRP A 77 -3.19 -14.63 0.66
N ALA A 78 -2.00 -14.47 1.23
CA ALA A 78 -1.77 -14.72 2.66
C ALA A 78 -2.62 -13.78 3.54
N ALA A 79 -2.76 -12.52 3.15
CA ALA A 79 -3.62 -11.55 3.83
C ALA A 79 -5.09 -11.96 3.75
N LEU A 80 -5.56 -12.46 2.60
CA LEU A 80 -6.94 -12.92 2.43
C LEU A 80 -7.24 -14.22 3.18
N ASP A 81 -6.29 -15.16 3.23
CA ASP A 81 -6.42 -16.41 3.98
C ASP A 81 -6.42 -16.15 5.50
N GLY A 82 -5.69 -15.13 5.97
CA GLY A 82 -5.64 -14.69 7.37
C GLY A 82 -6.74 -13.70 7.79
N ALA A 83 -7.37 -13.01 6.84
CA ALA A 83 -8.40 -12.01 7.11
C ALA A 83 -9.79 -12.66 7.23
N SER A 84 -10.18 -13.01 8.45
CA SER A 84 -11.61 -13.01 8.76
C SER A 84 -12.08 -11.54 8.76
N PRO A 85 -13.11 -11.16 7.97
CA PRO A 85 -13.62 -9.78 7.92
C PRO A 85 -14.30 -9.35 9.22
N VAL A 86 -14.61 -10.31 10.09
CA VAL A 86 -15.39 -10.07 11.29
C VAL A 86 -14.58 -9.32 12.35
N PRO A 87 -13.34 -9.72 12.69
CA PRO A 87 -12.47 -8.93 13.57
C PRO A 87 -12.31 -7.47 13.14
N ALA A 88 -11.95 -7.20 11.88
CA ALA A 88 -11.71 -5.84 11.41
C ALA A 88 -12.97 -4.97 11.35
N ALA A 89 -14.13 -5.54 11.00
CA ALA A 89 -15.40 -4.83 11.04
C ALA A 89 -15.83 -4.55 12.50
N ALA A 90 -15.68 -5.54 13.39
CA ALA A 90 -16.01 -5.38 14.79
C ALA A 90 -15.09 -4.40 15.52
N ASP A 91 -13.79 -4.39 15.20
CA ASP A 91 -12.84 -3.43 15.74
C ASP A 91 -13.15 -2.01 15.25
N ARG A 92 -13.57 -1.84 13.99
CA ARG A 92 -14.07 -0.54 13.49
C ARG A 92 -15.31 -0.07 14.22
N VAL A 93 -16.30 -0.96 14.43
CA VAL A 93 -17.49 -0.62 15.21
C VAL A 93 -17.11 -0.31 16.66
N ARG A 94 -16.18 -1.07 17.26
CA ARG A 94 -15.71 -0.84 18.64
C ARG A 94 -15.00 0.50 18.78
N SER A 95 -14.11 0.86 17.84
CA SER A 95 -13.41 2.14 17.83
C SER A 95 -14.38 3.31 17.65
N ALA A 96 -15.32 3.21 16.71
CA ALA A 96 -16.35 4.23 16.54
C ALA A 96 -17.24 4.38 17.78
N LEU A 97 -17.59 3.27 18.43
CA LEU A 97 -18.36 3.25 19.66
C LEU A 97 -17.59 3.82 20.86
N ALA A 98 -16.28 3.55 20.94
CA ALA A 98 -15.39 4.11 21.95
C ALA A 98 -15.25 5.63 21.80
N SER A 99 -14.98 6.13 20.59
CA SER A 99 -14.94 7.57 20.32
C SER A 99 -16.27 8.24 20.61
N PHE A 100 -17.40 7.61 20.27
CA PHE A 100 -18.71 8.13 20.62
C PHE A 100 -18.92 8.23 22.14
N LYS A 101 -18.47 7.23 22.92
CA LYS A 101 -18.54 7.28 24.39
C LYS A 101 -17.71 8.40 24.99
N GLU A 102 -16.52 8.68 24.47
CA GLU A 102 -15.68 9.79 24.92
C GLU A 102 -16.33 11.15 24.69
N THR A 103 -17.23 11.27 23.70
CA THR A 103 -17.98 12.51 23.44
C THR A 103 -19.22 12.70 24.34
N LEU A 104 -19.59 11.73 25.18
CA LEU A 104 -20.77 11.81 26.04
C LEU A 104 -20.48 12.48 27.40
N PRO A 105 -21.19 13.55 27.80
CA PRO A 105 -20.98 14.24 29.09
C PRO A 105 -21.20 13.32 30.31
N GLU A 106 -20.33 13.38 31.33
CA GLU A 106 -20.36 12.50 32.52
C GLU A 106 -21.55 12.70 33.49
N GLU A 107 -22.48 13.61 33.20
CA GLU A 107 -23.57 13.94 34.12
C GLU A 107 -24.48 12.73 34.44
N ARG A 108 -24.49 12.33 35.71
CA ARG A 108 -25.48 11.40 36.28
C ARG A 108 -26.84 12.12 36.35
N ASN A 109 -27.89 11.46 35.82
CA ASN A 109 -29.28 11.94 35.69
C ASN A 109 -29.59 12.81 34.46
N SER A 110 -28.78 12.73 33.41
CA SER A 110 -29.04 13.37 32.12
C SER A 110 -29.66 12.39 31.11
N PRO A 111 -30.39 12.84 30.07
CA PRO A 111 -30.85 11.99 28.94
C PRO A 111 -29.75 11.12 28.32
N TRP A 112 -28.48 11.53 28.48
CA TRP A 112 -27.29 10.79 28.07
C TRP A 112 -27.07 9.46 28.80
N SER A 113 -27.68 9.25 29.98
CA SER A 113 -27.60 7.98 30.72
C SER A 113 -28.30 6.82 30.00
N ALA A 114 -29.40 7.09 29.27
CA ALA A 114 -30.06 6.11 28.41
C ALA A 114 -29.19 5.75 27.20
N LEU A 115 -28.51 6.73 26.60
CA LEU A 115 -27.56 6.52 25.50
C LEU A 115 -26.32 5.70 25.93
N ARG A 116 -25.86 5.87 27.18
CA ARG A 116 -24.82 5.00 27.77
C ARG A 116 -25.28 3.55 27.95
N SER A 117 -26.54 3.32 28.32
CA SER A 117 -27.08 1.97 28.42
C SER A 117 -27.17 1.28 27.05
N VAL A 118 -27.58 2.00 25.99
CA VAL A 118 -27.61 1.50 24.61
C VAL A 118 -26.21 1.19 24.09
N THR A 119 -25.21 2.02 24.39
CA THR A 119 -23.82 1.75 23.98
C THR A 119 -23.22 0.53 24.70
N HIS A 120 -23.57 0.27 25.96
CA HIS A 120 -23.21 -0.99 26.64
C HIS A 120 -23.92 -2.22 26.03
N GLN A 121 -25.18 -2.09 25.60
CA GLN A 121 -25.88 -3.17 24.90
C GLN A 121 -25.28 -3.45 23.52
N LEU A 122 -24.84 -2.41 22.81
CA LEU A 122 -24.10 -2.53 21.55
C LEU A 122 -22.75 -3.23 21.75
N ASP A 123 -21.97 -2.84 22.76
CA ASP A 123 -20.73 -3.56 23.12
C ASP A 123 -20.98 -5.05 23.34
N HIS A 124 -22.02 -5.36 24.12
CA HIS A 124 -22.35 -6.75 24.43
C HIS A 124 -22.79 -7.52 23.18
N SER A 125 -23.58 -6.89 22.31
CA SER A 125 -24.03 -7.49 21.05
C SER A 125 -22.86 -7.70 20.08
N ILE A 126 -21.93 -6.75 19.99
CA ILE A 126 -20.69 -6.88 19.19
C ILE A 126 -19.82 -8.00 19.74
N ALA A 127 -19.65 -8.08 21.07
CA ALA A 127 -18.89 -9.16 21.71
C ALA A 127 -19.54 -10.53 21.48
N GLN A 128 -20.88 -10.62 21.51
CA GLN A 128 -21.60 -11.85 21.21
C GLN A 128 -21.48 -12.27 19.74
N ILE A 129 -21.61 -11.33 18.81
CA ILE A 129 -21.37 -11.54 17.37
C ILE A 129 -19.94 -12.03 17.15
N MET A 130 -18.96 -11.41 17.80
CA MET A 130 -17.55 -11.82 17.74
C MET A 130 -17.32 -13.22 18.30
N ARG A 131 -17.96 -13.59 19.40
CA ARG A 131 -17.86 -14.93 19.98
C ARG A 131 -18.52 -16.01 19.11
N ILE A 132 -19.54 -15.65 18.33
CA ILE A 132 -20.20 -16.54 17.35
C ILE A 132 -19.34 -16.70 16.09
N LEU A 133 -18.56 -15.68 15.76
CA LEU A 133 -17.76 -15.60 14.54
C LEU A 133 -16.26 -15.84 14.79
N GLU A 134 -15.84 -15.99 16.04
CA GLU A 134 -14.57 -16.59 16.43
C GLU A 134 -14.54 -17.98 15.80
N PRO A 135 -13.47 -18.34 15.04
CA PRO A 135 -13.45 -19.61 14.37
C PRO A 135 -13.52 -20.73 15.40
N THR A 136 -14.57 -21.56 15.36
CA THR A 136 -14.45 -22.95 15.76
C THR A 136 -13.30 -23.53 14.93
N THR A 137 -12.15 -23.72 15.56
CA THR A 137 -10.82 -23.91 14.96
C THR A 137 -10.63 -25.20 14.16
N ASP A 138 -11.69 -25.90 13.74
CA ASP A 138 -11.55 -27.15 12.99
C ASP A 138 -12.16 -27.14 11.58
N THR A 139 -12.86 -26.08 11.16
CA THR A 139 -13.44 -26.00 9.79
C THR A 139 -13.41 -24.58 9.21
N GLY A 140 -12.24 -24.18 8.72
CA GLY A 140 -12.10 -23.24 7.61
C GLY A 140 -12.41 -21.76 7.89
N SER A 141 -11.37 -20.94 7.92
CA SER A 141 -11.45 -19.49 7.69
C SER A 141 -12.39 -19.21 6.52
N ILE A 142 -13.41 -18.36 6.71
CA ILE A 142 -14.31 -17.94 5.63
C ILE A 142 -13.51 -17.08 4.66
N ASN A 143 -12.95 -17.72 3.66
CA ASN A 143 -12.11 -17.12 2.63
C ASN A 143 -12.95 -16.11 1.82
N MET A 144 -12.76 -14.80 2.07
CA MET A 144 -13.50 -13.72 1.39
C MET A 144 -13.37 -13.79 -0.14
N ALA A 145 -12.19 -14.17 -0.61
CA ALA A 145 -11.86 -14.33 -2.03
C ALA A 145 -12.42 -15.61 -2.67
N ARG A 146 -13.06 -16.49 -1.88
CA ARG A 146 -13.73 -17.71 -2.37
C ARG A 146 -15.24 -17.69 -2.15
N ARG A 147 -15.82 -16.53 -1.79
CA ARG A 147 -17.26 -16.36 -1.84
C ARG A 147 -17.71 -16.35 -3.30
N GLU A 148 -18.81 -17.03 -3.60
CA GLU A 148 -19.38 -17.08 -4.96
C GLU A 148 -19.74 -15.68 -5.49
N ASP A 149 -19.95 -14.70 -4.59
CA ASP A 149 -20.32 -13.32 -4.91
C ASP A 149 -19.14 -12.33 -4.99
N ASP A 150 -17.88 -12.78 -5.04
CA ASP A 150 -16.73 -11.86 -5.11
C ASP A 150 -16.68 -11.09 -6.43
N THR A 151 -16.87 -9.76 -6.34
CA THR A 151 -16.82 -8.83 -7.47
C THR A 151 -15.46 -8.14 -7.66
N ILE A 152 -14.56 -8.24 -6.68
CA ILE A 152 -13.23 -7.59 -6.65
C ILE A 152 -12.23 -8.43 -7.43
N LEU A 153 -12.10 -9.73 -7.12
CA LEU A 153 -11.12 -10.62 -7.76
C LEU A 153 -11.18 -10.61 -9.29
N PRO A 154 -12.36 -10.76 -9.94
CA PRO A 154 -12.45 -10.74 -11.40
C PRO A 154 -11.96 -9.43 -12.02
N ARG A 155 -12.12 -8.31 -11.32
CA ARG A 155 -11.66 -6.99 -11.78
C ARG A 155 -10.17 -6.83 -11.60
N LEU A 156 -9.61 -7.22 -10.45
CA LEU A 156 -8.17 -7.28 -10.24
C LEU A 156 -7.50 -8.18 -11.29
N ASN A 157 -8.09 -9.34 -11.59
CA ASN A 157 -7.57 -10.23 -12.61
C ASN A 157 -7.53 -9.54 -13.99
N ARG A 158 -8.59 -8.81 -14.40
CA ARG A 158 -8.57 -8.06 -15.66
C ARG A 158 -7.49 -6.97 -15.69
N ILE A 159 -7.26 -6.29 -14.57
CA ILE A 159 -6.24 -5.24 -14.46
C ILE A 159 -4.85 -5.85 -14.60
N PHE A 160 -4.56 -6.95 -13.88
CA PHE A 160 -3.21 -7.49 -13.78
C PHE A 160 -2.90 -8.66 -14.73
N THR A 161 -3.87 -9.17 -15.50
CA THR A 161 -3.60 -10.20 -16.52
C THR A 161 -2.51 -9.72 -17.48
N GLY A 162 -1.41 -10.47 -17.56
CA GLY A 162 -0.22 -10.14 -18.37
C GLY A 162 0.74 -9.13 -17.73
N HIS A 163 0.45 -8.66 -16.52
CA HIS A 163 1.23 -7.64 -15.79
C HIS A 163 1.70 -8.13 -14.41
N VAL A 164 1.58 -9.43 -14.13
CA VAL A 164 2.10 -10.06 -12.91
C VAL A 164 3.56 -10.44 -13.13
N GLY A 165 4.42 -10.10 -12.18
CA GLY A 165 5.82 -10.48 -12.20
C GLY A 165 6.03 -12.00 -12.20
N ALA A 166 7.09 -12.45 -12.85
CA ALA A 166 7.47 -13.86 -12.83
C ALA A 166 7.84 -14.31 -11.41
N VAL A 167 7.62 -15.61 -11.14
CA VAL A 167 8.10 -16.24 -9.91
C VAL A 167 9.63 -16.10 -9.86
N PRO A 168 10.21 -15.51 -8.80
CA PRO A 168 11.66 -15.43 -8.66
C PRO A 168 12.28 -16.82 -8.61
N SER A 169 13.42 -17.02 -9.27
CA SER A 169 14.23 -18.21 -9.05
C SER A 169 14.72 -18.22 -7.59
N PRO A 170 14.46 -19.30 -6.81
CA PRO A 170 14.89 -19.37 -5.42
C PRO A 170 16.41 -19.21 -5.25
N GLU A 171 17.18 -19.84 -6.14
CA GLU A 171 18.65 -19.76 -6.14
C GLU A 171 19.15 -18.34 -6.40
N ARG A 172 18.54 -17.66 -7.38
CA ARG A 172 18.86 -16.26 -7.68
C ARG A 172 18.48 -15.34 -6.52
N HIS A 173 17.33 -15.56 -5.92
CA HIS A 173 16.87 -14.79 -4.77
C HIS A 173 17.82 -14.95 -3.57
N GLU A 174 18.21 -16.18 -3.24
CA GLU A 174 19.16 -16.46 -2.17
C GLU A 174 20.52 -15.80 -2.42
N GLN A 175 21.03 -15.87 -3.66
CA GLN A 175 22.24 -15.16 -4.05
C GLN A 175 22.12 -13.64 -3.82
N GLN A 176 21.03 -13.03 -4.27
CA GLN A 176 20.80 -11.60 -4.10
C GLN A 176 20.66 -11.22 -2.61
N CYS A 177 20.02 -12.05 -1.79
CA CYS A 177 19.94 -11.83 -0.34
C CYS A 177 21.33 -11.84 0.31
N ARG A 178 22.19 -12.80 -0.06
CA ARG A 178 23.58 -12.86 0.44
C ARG A 178 24.39 -11.63 0.05
N GLU A 179 24.24 -11.15 -1.18
CA GLU A 179 24.90 -9.93 -1.65
C GLU A 179 24.40 -8.70 -0.89
N ALA A 180 23.09 -8.59 -0.69
CA ALA A 180 22.48 -7.50 0.07
C ALA A 180 22.92 -7.48 1.54
N LEU A 181 23.01 -8.66 2.18
CA LEU A 181 23.59 -8.84 3.51
C LEU A 181 25.03 -8.34 3.58
N ALA A 182 25.88 -8.77 2.63
CA ALA A 182 27.29 -8.37 2.57
C ALA A 182 27.46 -6.86 2.34
N GLN A 183 26.52 -6.22 1.63
CA GLN A 183 26.54 -4.79 1.31
C GLN A 183 25.84 -3.92 2.35
N GLY A 184 25.18 -4.50 3.36
CA GLY A 184 24.42 -3.74 4.35
C GLY A 184 23.20 -3.02 3.76
N HIS A 185 22.41 -3.71 2.95
CA HIS A 185 21.21 -3.16 2.30
C HIS A 185 20.21 -2.57 3.33
N PRO A 186 19.56 -1.42 3.06
CA PRO A 186 18.75 -0.70 4.05
C PRO A 186 17.54 -1.49 4.57
N LEU A 187 17.02 -2.41 3.75
CA LEU A 187 15.88 -3.25 4.12
C LEU A 187 16.23 -4.32 5.16
N LEU A 188 17.51 -4.59 5.44
CA LEU A 188 17.94 -5.58 6.44
C LEU A 188 17.45 -5.28 7.85
N ALA A 189 17.13 -4.01 8.14
CA ALA A 189 16.55 -3.61 9.41
C ALA A 189 15.09 -4.08 9.59
N ASN A 190 14.43 -4.59 8.54
CA ASN A 190 13.09 -5.12 8.60
C ASN A 190 13.12 -6.61 8.99
N ALA A 191 12.27 -7.02 9.93
CA ALA A 191 12.06 -8.44 10.27
C ALA A 191 11.57 -9.25 9.05
N SER A 192 10.84 -8.60 8.13
CA SER A 192 10.37 -9.16 6.87
C SER A 192 11.34 -8.92 5.70
N PHE A 193 12.65 -8.84 5.97
CA PHE A 193 13.68 -8.52 4.97
C PHE A 193 13.53 -9.31 3.67
N ASP A 194 13.39 -10.64 3.74
CA ASP A 194 13.31 -11.48 2.53
C ASP A 194 12.13 -11.10 1.63
N ALA A 195 10.96 -10.83 2.23
CA ALA A 195 9.77 -10.43 1.50
C ALA A 195 9.91 -9.03 0.89
N ASP A 196 10.36 -8.06 1.69
CA ASP A 196 10.58 -6.68 1.26
C ASP A 196 11.66 -6.59 0.17
N PHE A 197 12.73 -7.36 0.31
CA PHE A 197 13.80 -7.41 -0.67
C PHE A 197 13.37 -8.11 -1.96
N ALA A 198 12.53 -9.14 -1.89
CA ALA A 198 11.92 -9.74 -3.08
C ALA A 198 11.03 -8.72 -3.83
N LEU A 199 10.20 -7.96 -3.11
CA LEU A 199 9.38 -6.88 -3.69
C LEU A 199 10.24 -5.83 -4.39
N TRP A 200 11.28 -5.35 -3.70
CA TRP A 200 12.23 -4.37 -4.23
C TRP A 200 12.87 -4.86 -5.52
N ASN A 201 13.44 -6.07 -5.52
CA ASN A 201 14.10 -6.64 -6.68
C ASN A 201 13.15 -6.82 -7.86
N GLN A 202 11.91 -7.22 -7.62
CA GLN A 202 10.92 -7.36 -8.69
C GLN A 202 10.56 -6.01 -9.32
N CYS A 203 10.45 -4.94 -8.53
CA CYS A 203 10.22 -3.59 -9.05
C CYS A 203 11.40 -3.10 -9.89
N VAL A 204 12.63 -3.32 -9.43
CA VAL A 204 13.85 -2.95 -10.17
C VAL A 204 13.97 -3.78 -11.45
N ALA A 205 13.77 -5.09 -11.38
CA ALA A 205 13.87 -5.99 -12.52
C ALA A 205 12.84 -5.62 -13.61
N GLU A 206 11.58 -5.40 -13.24
CA GLU A 206 10.55 -4.98 -14.19
C GLU A 206 10.87 -3.61 -14.81
N ALA A 207 11.37 -2.65 -14.03
CA ALA A 207 11.72 -1.34 -14.59
C ALA A 207 12.91 -1.40 -15.58
N THR A 208 13.83 -2.34 -15.39
CA THR A 208 14.99 -2.53 -16.28
C THR A 208 14.67 -3.28 -17.57
N THR A 209 13.56 -4.03 -17.62
CA THR A 209 13.07 -4.65 -18.88
C THR A 209 12.37 -3.64 -19.79
N ARG A 210 11.94 -2.49 -19.24
CA ARG A 210 11.26 -1.41 -19.96
C ARG A 210 12.27 -0.43 -20.59
N VAL A 211 11.77 0.72 -21.02
CA VAL A 211 12.60 1.79 -21.59
C VAL A 211 13.58 2.33 -20.55
N LYS A 212 14.80 2.67 -20.98
CA LYS A 212 15.80 3.27 -20.10
C LYS A 212 15.26 4.54 -19.45
N GLY A 213 15.48 4.68 -18.14
CA GLY A 213 14.98 5.80 -17.36
C GLY A 213 13.50 5.68 -16.98
N THR A 214 12.94 4.47 -16.99
CA THR A 214 11.57 4.23 -16.49
C THR A 214 11.49 4.62 -15.02
N ASP A 215 10.51 5.47 -14.69
CA ASP A 215 10.15 5.80 -13.32
C ASP A 215 9.27 4.69 -12.73
N CYS A 216 9.38 4.43 -11.43
CA CYS A 216 8.48 3.51 -10.72
C CYS A 216 7.73 4.25 -9.63
N VAL A 217 6.41 4.05 -9.63
CA VAL A 217 5.50 4.45 -8.56
C VAL A 217 5.06 3.18 -7.84
N PHE A 218 5.59 2.96 -6.66
CA PHE A 218 5.19 1.87 -5.77
C PHE A 218 3.99 2.32 -4.93
N VAL A 219 2.83 1.72 -5.18
CA VAL A 219 1.56 2.06 -4.54
C VAL A 219 1.35 1.15 -3.33
N THR A 220 1.21 1.73 -2.14
CA THR A 220 0.99 0.98 -0.89
C THR A 220 -0.17 1.56 -0.07
N GLY A 221 -0.86 0.69 0.66
CA GLY A 221 -1.89 1.07 1.63
C GLY A 221 -1.32 1.46 2.99
N GLY A 222 -0.10 1.00 3.31
CA GLY A 222 0.54 1.18 4.61
C GLY A 222 1.80 2.04 4.59
N VAL A 223 2.50 2.08 5.73
CA VAL A 223 3.81 2.73 5.89
C VAL A 223 4.88 1.65 5.88
N ARG A 224 5.82 1.72 4.93
CA ARG A 224 6.98 0.81 4.86
C ARG A 224 8.22 1.50 5.39
N ASP A 225 8.40 1.54 6.71
CA ASP A 225 9.38 2.42 7.35
C ASP A 225 10.82 2.28 6.87
N THR A 226 11.29 1.06 6.63
CA THR A 226 12.65 0.81 6.12
C THR A 226 12.86 1.29 4.69
N TRP A 227 11.77 1.49 3.94
CA TRP A 227 11.77 2.05 2.59
C TRP A 227 11.75 3.57 2.59
N LEU A 228 11.53 4.22 3.75
CA LEU A 228 11.35 5.66 3.86
C LEU A 228 12.53 6.34 4.54
N ARG A 229 12.93 7.51 4.04
CA ARG A 229 13.84 8.40 4.78
C ARG A 229 13.13 9.25 5.83
N ASN A 230 11.82 9.39 5.73
CA ASN A 230 10.98 10.20 6.62
C ASN A 230 9.88 9.38 7.32
N GLY A 231 10.07 8.08 7.52
CA GLY A 231 9.05 7.19 8.13
C GLY A 231 8.53 7.69 9.49
N GLN A 232 9.42 8.21 10.36
CA GLN A 232 9.01 8.82 11.64
C GLN A 232 8.02 9.98 11.45
N GLN A 233 8.24 10.85 10.47
CA GLN A 233 7.35 11.98 10.19
C GLN A 233 6.03 11.51 9.60
N VAL A 234 6.06 10.50 8.73
CA VAL A 234 4.85 9.90 8.14
C VAL A 234 3.98 9.28 9.23
N ARG A 235 4.56 8.62 10.23
CA ARG A 235 3.81 8.06 11.38
C ARG A 235 3.31 9.11 12.36
N ALA A 236 4.08 10.17 12.57
CA ALA A 236 3.71 11.25 13.48
C ALA A 236 2.62 12.17 12.88
N ALA A 237 2.41 12.10 11.56
CA ALA A 237 1.35 12.84 10.88
C ALA A 237 -0.01 12.47 11.49
N SER A 238 -0.64 13.45 12.14
CA SER A 238 -1.99 13.29 12.70
C SER A 238 -3.02 13.35 11.58
N GLY A 239 -4.15 12.65 11.74
CA GLY A 239 -5.21 12.49 10.73
C GLY A 239 -5.69 13.82 10.13
N GLY A 240 -5.04 14.24 9.04
CA GLY A 240 -5.28 15.53 8.39
C GLY A 240 -4.03 16.11 7.71
N GLU A 241 -2.82 15.83 8.22
CA GLU A 241 -1.57 16.30 7.61
C GLU A 241 -1.05 15.29 6.60
N HIS A 242 -1.07 15.65 5.31
CA HIS A 242 -0.54 14.79 4.26
C HIS A 242 0.99 14.92 4.18
N VAL A 243 1.70 14.02 4.87
CA VAL A 243 3.16 13.91 4.76
C VAL A 243 3.50 12.92 3.65
N ARG A 244 4.14 13.42 2.59
CA ARG A 244 4.57 12.59 1.47
C ARG A 244 5.58 11.53 1.90
N GLN A 245 5.41 10.32 1.40
CA GLN A 245 6.36 9.23 1.59
C GLN A 245 7.60 9.43 0.69
N LEU A 246 8.77 9.60 1.32
CA LEU A 246 10.02 9.87 0.62
C LEU A 246 10.93 8.63 0.70
N ALA A 247 11.35 8.13 -0.46
CA ALA A 247 12.09 6.89 -0.54
C ALA A 247 13.46 7.01 0.15
N ASN A 248 13.94 5.89 0.70
CA ASN A 248 15.27 5.79 1.25
C ASN A 248 16.30 6.16 0.18
N ARG A 249 17.30 6.96 0.55
CA ARG A 249 18.32 7.47 -0.38
C ARG A 249 19.10 6.36 -1.09
N GLN A 250 19.39 5.27 -0.38
CA GLN A 250 20.09 4.15 -0.96
C GLN A 250 19.21 3.42 -2.00
N LEU A 251 17.93 3.20 -1.70
CA LEU A 251 16.98 2.63 -2.66
C LEU A 251 16.85 3.53 -3.91
N LEU A 252 16.72 4.84 -3.74
CA LEU A 252 16.70 5.80 -4.85
C LEU A 252 17.95 5.69 -5.73
N ARG A 253 19.13 5.64 -5.11
CA ARG A 253 20.41 5.53 -5.81
C ARG A 253 20.51 4.22 -6.58
N GLU A 254 20.18 3.10 -5.94
CA GLU A 254 20.20 1.76 -6.55
C GLU A 254 19.24 1.70 -7.75
N TYR A 255 18.01 2.16 -7.58
CA TYR A 255 17.02 2.19 -8.65
C TYR A 255 17.45 3.07 -9.82
N THR A 256 17.91 4.30 -9.54
CA THR A 256 18.36 5.22 -10.59
C THR A 256 19.52 4.62 -11.38
N LYS A 257 20.47 3.98 -10.68
CA LYS A 257 21.61 3.32 -11.31
C LYS A 257 21.17 2.14 -12.17
N ALA A 258 20.30 1.28 -11.66
CA ALA A 258 19.83 0.09 -12.35
C ALA A 258 19.02 0.42 -13.62
N THR A 259 18.12 1.40 -13.53
CA THR A 259 17.24 1.81 -14.64
C THR A 259 17.89 2.80 -15.60
N GLY A 260 19.08 3.30 -15.29
CA GLY A 260 19.80 4.25 -16.13
C GLY A 260 19.19 5.66 -16.10
N GLY A 261 18.63 6.08 -14.97
CA GLY A 261 18.14 7.44 -14.72
C GLY A 261 16.71 7.57 -14.20
N GLY A 262 16.00 6.45 -14.00
CA GLY A 262 14.62 6.46 -13.51
C GLY A 262 14.54 6.82 -12.02
N VAL A 263 13.36 7.28 -11.60
CA VAL A 263 13.10 7.70 -10.22
C VAL A 263 12.09 6.77 -9.57
N PHE A 264 12.44 6.23 -8.40
CA PHE A 264 11.55 5.45 -7.56
C PHE A 264 10.75 6.36 -6.62
N ARG A 265 9.43 6.19 -6.57
CA ARG A 265 8.51 6.96 -5.73
C ARG A 265 7.56 6.01 -5.01
N ILE A 266 7.22 6.35 -3.77
CA ILE A 266 6.24 5.59 -2.98
C ILE A 266 4.99 6.45 -2.86
N TYR A 267 3.86 5.94 -3.34
CA TYR A 267 2.58 6.62 -3.35
C TYR A 267 1.61 5.85 -2.46
N THR A 268 0.79 6.59 -1.72
CA THR A 268 -0.40 6.04 -1.07
C THR A 268 -1.49 5.73 -2.11
N VAL A 269 -2.48 4.95 -1.70
CA VAL A 269 -3.71 4.75 -2.49
C VAL A 269 -4.38 6.10 -2.80
N GLU A 270 -4.43 7.04 -1.85
CA GLU A 270 -4.99 8.38 -2.10
C GLU A 270 -4.23 9.13 -3.20
N GLU A 271 -2.90 9.17 -3.14
CA GLU A 271 -2.07 9.89 -4.12
C GLU A 271 -2.24 9.34 -5.54
N ILE A 272 -2.26 8.00 -5.70
CA ILE A 272 -2.45 7.40 -7.02
C ILE A 272 -3.87 7.63 -7.56
N LEU A 273 -4.89 7.64 -6.70
CA LEU A 273 -6.27 7.93 -7.11
C LEU A 273 -6.44 9.37 -7.55
N ARG A 274 -5.80 10.33 -6.87
CA ARG A 274 -5.77 11.74 -7.31
C ARG A 274 -5.09 11.88 -8.66
N LEU A 275 -3.97 11.20 -8.87
CA LEU A 275 -3.27 11.22 -10.15
C LEU A 275 -4.13 10.64 -11.28
N ALA A 276 -4.77 9.49 -11.05
CA ALA A 276 -5.65 8.85 -12.02
C ALA A 276 -6.92 9.69 -12.30
N SER A 277 -7.54 10.26 -11.27
CA SER A 277 -8.71 11.14 -11.39
C SER A 277 -8.39 12.37 -12.24
N ASN A 278 -7.29 13.06 -11.93
CA ASN A 278 -6.87 14.26 -12.65
C ASN A 278 -6.56 13.99 -14.13
N GLN A 279 -5.96 12.84 -14.44
CA GLN A 279 -5.54 12.54 -15.80
C GLN A 279 -6.64 11.92 -16.67
N TYR A 280 -7.42 10.99 -16.11
CA TYR A 280 -8.39 10.20 -16.87
C TYR A 280 -9.84 10.62 -16.63
N GLY A 281 -10.08 11.64 -15.78
CA GLY A 281 -11.42 12.14 -15.48
C GLY A 281 -12.28 11.16 -14.68
N VAL A 282 -11.66 10.20 -13.97
CA VAL A 282 -12.39 9.22 -13.15
C VAL A 282 -12.88 9.90 -11.87
N THR A 283 -14.19 9.92 -11.67
CA THR A 283 -14.78 10.47 -10.45
C THR A 283 -14.48 9.58 -9.25
N VAL A 284 -13.86 10.16 -8.22
CA VAL A 284 -13.62 9.57 -6.90
C VAL A 284 -14.26 10.50 -5.88
N SER A 285 -15.13 9.96 -5.04
CA SER A 285 -15.87 10.75 -4.06
C SER A 285 -15.00 11.15 -2.87
N ASP A 286 -15.37 12.23 -2.17
CA ASP A 286 -14.73 12.61 -0.92
C ASP A 286 -14.89 11.54 0.17
N ALA A 287 -15.98 10.77 0.12
CA ALA A 287 -16.17 9.61 0.99
C ALA A 287 -15.10 8.55 0.78
N THR A 288 -14.73 8.25 -0.47
CA THR A 288 -13.63 7.33 -0.80
C THR A 288 -12.29 7.84 -0.28
N TYR A 289 -11.96 9.12 -0.51
CA TYR A 289 -10.73 9.70 0.04
C TYR A 289 -10.69 9.66 1.57
N SER A 290 -11.82 9.91 2.22
CA SER A 290 -11.93 9.88 3.69
C SER A 290 -11.77 8.46 4.25
N ALA A 291 -12.37 7.47 3.60
CA ALA A 291 -12.24 6.06 4.00
C ALA A 291 -10.79 5.55 3.88
N ILE A 292 -10.07 5.95 2.84
CA ILE A 292 -8.65 5.57 2.65
C ILE A 292 -7.78 6.18 3.74
N ARG A 293 -7.99 7.46 4.10
CA ARG A 293 -7.22 8.10 5.19
C ARG A 293 -7.51 7.48 6.55
N ALA A 294 -8.75 7.07 6.79
CA ALA A 294 -9.15 6.43 8.04
C ALA A 294 -8.46 5.07 8.29
N GLU A 295 -7.89 4.45 7.25
CA GLU A 295 -7.14 3.20 7.36
C GLU A 295 -5.61 3.37 7.51
N GLN A 296 -5.07 4.60 7.53
CA GLN A 296 -3.63 4.83 7.74
C GLN A 296 -3.32 5.28 9.19
N PRO A 297 -2.34 4.68 9.92
CA PRO A 297 -1.80 3.32 9.85
C PRO A 297 -1.82 2.56 11.21
N VAL A 298 -2.02 1.24 11.18
CA VAL A 298 -1.41 0.30 12.13
C VAL A 298 -0.17 -0.29 11.44
N ALA A 299 0.96 -0.32 12.14
CA ALA A 299 2.23 -0.83 11.61
C ALA A 299 2.11 -2.27 11.07
N VAL A 300 2.83 -2.56 9.98
CA VAL A 300 3.17 -3.94 9.56
C VAL A 300 4.59 -4.22 10.02
#